data_AF-F2DRR1-F1
#
_entry.id   AF-F2DRR1-F1
#
_cell.length_a   1.000
_cell.length_b   1.000
_cell.length_c   1.000
_cell.angle_alpha   90.00
_cell.angle_beta   90.00
_cell.angle_gamma   90.00
#
_symmetry.space_group_name_H-M   'P 1'
#
loop_
_entity.id
_entity.type
_entity.pdbx_description
1 polymer ?
#
loop_
_entity_poly.entity_id
_entity_poly.type
_entity_poly.pdbx_seq_one_letter_code
_entity_poly.pdbx_strand_id
1 'polypeptide(L)'
;MARALPWLTFAATLLLLASIKSSTASRMAKPGCQETCGNLTIPYPFGIGEGCFYGQGFDVSCENNRVFMHNSSSRMEIYNISLVGAQARVSTLIASKCSYKNGTDTDWVVSSNTADLFTISSKANKLTVVGCNTLAFLGGFNEHRAGAGCFSMCPDKQGVDGSGQCSGMGCCQTSIAPNLNSLNIGFDDRYNNSEVRDFNPCSYAFVAEQDWFRFEASYLDDDKFREKFKDEVPAVLDWVVGNESCDEAVKNMTSYTCISKNSHCIMSPNATGYLCTCNNGFTGNPYLEEGCQDIDECGFRYQYPCHGICSNTIGDYSCSCKSGTSSIDPKIETCKPITVSEGARLTKMFIGISACVVILLICVFALLNECQKRKLVKEKKIFFQQHGGLLLYEQIRSKQVDTVRIFTRKN
;
A
#
# COMPACT_ATOMS: atom_id res chain seq x y z
N MET A 1 54.74 31.49 -21.65
CA MET A 1 54.58 30.10 -21.17
C MET A 1 54.41 30.12 -19.66
N ALA A 2 53.38 29.42 -19.18
CA ALA A 2 53.13 29.01 -17.80
C ALA A 2 53.06 30.09 -16.70
N ARG A 3 51.83 30.36 -16.21
CA ARG A 3 51.43 30.28 -14.78
C ARG A 3 50.10 31.00 -14.55
N ALA A 4 49.00 30.24 -14.41
CA ALA A 4 47.83 30.56 -13.57
C ALA A 4 46.74 29.48 -13.72
N LEU A 5 46.96 28.29 -13.17
CA LEU A 5 45.91 27.34 -12.79
C LEU A 5 46.34 26.81 -11.42
N PRO A 6 45.71 27.24 -10.31
CA PRO A 6 45.05 26.23 -9.46
C PRO A 6 43.93 26.79 -8.55
N TRP A 7 42.81 27.31 -9.04
CA TRP A 7 41.69 27.71 -8.15
C TRP A 7 40.31 27.14 -8.55
N LEU A 8 40.16 26.57 -9.75
CA LEU A 8 38.89 26.02 -10.23
C LEU A 8 38.71 24.51 -10.00
N THR A 9 39.76 23.78 -9.64
CA THR A 9 39.68 22.34 -9.36
C THR A 9 39.39 22.01 -7.90
N PHE A 10 39.49 22.97 -6.98
CA PHE A 10 39.16 22.76 -5.55
C PHE A 10 37.67 22.98 -5.22
N ALA A 11 36.95 23.76 -6.04
CA ALA A 11 35.50 23.97 -5.85
C ALA A 11 34.67 22.80 -6.43
N ALA A 12 35.19 22.08 -7.43
CA ALA A 12 34.51 20.94 -8.04
C ALA A 12 34.63 19.65 -7.20
N THR A 13 35.65 19.53 -6.35
CA THR A 13 35.82 18.38 -5.45
C THR A 13 35.13 18.55 -4.10
N LEU A 14 34.74 19.78 -3.70
CA LEU A 14 33.99 20.02 -2.46
C LEU A 14 32.46 19.86 -2.61
N LEU A 15 31.93 19.81 -3.83
CA LEU A 15 30.49 19.64 -4.12
C LEU A 15 30.08 18.18 -4.39
N LEU A 16 31.02 17.23 -4.37
CA LEU A 16 30.75 15.80 -4.57
C LEU A 16 30.66 14.99 -3.27
N LEU A 17 30.70 15.65 -2.11
CA LEU A 17 30.58 15.00 -0.79
C LEU A 17 29.21 15.16 -0.12
N ALA A 18 28.22 15.72 -0.81
CA ALA A 18 26.89 15.93 -0.25
C ALA A 18 25.80 15.29 -1.11
N SER A 19 25.76 13.96 -1.18
CA SER A 19 24.54 13.19 -1.46
C SER A 19 24.72 11.70 -1.12
N ILE A 20 25.23 11.39 0.07
CA ILE A 20 24.81 10.13 0.67
C ILE A 20 23.39 10.41 1.15
N LYS A 21 22.38 10.09 0.34
CA LYS A 21 21.03 9.85 0.86
C LYS A 21 21.18 8.67 1.80
N SER A 22 21.49 8.96 3.06
CA SER A 22 21.31 8.02 4.14
C SER A 22 19.82 7.79 4.18
N SER A 23 19.34 6.68 3.60
CA SER A 23 18.08 6.11 4.06
C SER A 23 18.31 5.80 5.52
N THR A 24 17.97 6.73 6.42
CA THR A 24 17.86 6.41 7.84
C THR A 24 16.82 5.31 7.91
N ALA A 25 17.29 4.07 8.02
CA ALA A 25 16.43 2.97 8.40
C ALA A 25 15.68 3.43 9.64
N SER A 26 14.34 3.39 9.57
CA SER A 26 13.52 3.76 10.73
C SER A 26 13.96 2.90 11.89
N ARG A 27 14.34 3.53 13.01
CA ARG A 27 14.81 2.79 14.19
C ARG A 27 13.65 1.96 14.68
N MET A 28 13.86 0.65 14.77
CA MET A 28 12.81 -0.26 15.24
C MET A 28 12.92 -0.47 16.75
N ALA A 29 14.13 -0.42 17.31
CA ALA A 29 14.36 -0.54 18.75
C ALA A 29 14.49 0.83 19.45
N LYS A 30 14.26 0.82 20.77
CA LYS A 30 14.45 1.98 21.62
C LYS A 30 15.94 2.42 21.60
N PRO A 31 16.25 3.74 21.64
CA PRO A 31 17.63 4.21 21.59
C PRO A 31 18.51 3.57 22.68
N GLY A 32 19.67 3.04 22.27
CA GLY A 32 20.61 2.35 23.18
C GLY A 32 20.33 0.86 23.38
N CYS A 33 19.24 0.33 22.81
CA CYS A 33 18.87 -1.08 22.90
C CYS A 33 19.32 -1.87 21.68
N GLN A 34 19.52 -3.18 21.88
CA GLN A 34 19.87 -4.09 20.81
C GLN A 34 18.69 -4.26 19.83
N GLU A 35 18.91 -3.90 18.57
CA GLU A 35 17.87 -3.92 17.53
C GLU A 35 17.73 -5.27 16.82
N THR A 36 18.76 -6.11 16.84
CA THR A 36 18.76 -7.38 16.09
C THR A 36 19.35 -8.52 16.92
N CYS A 37 18.83 -9.73 16.73
CA CYS A 37 19.43 -10.97 17.19
C CYS A 37 19.36 -11.98 16.04
N GLY A 38 20.53 -12.40 15.53
CA GLY A 38 20.58 -13.15 14.28
C GLY A 38 19.97 -12.35 13.12
N ASN A 39 18.98 -12.96 12.45
CA ASN A 39 18.27 -12.34 11.33
C ASN A 39 16.96 -11.65 11.76
N LEU A 40 16.60 -11.71 13.04
CA LEU A 40 15.36 -11.10 13.54
C LEU A 40 15.64 -9.68 14.04
N THR A 41 14.90 -8.71 13.51
CA THR A 41 14.78 -7.37 14.09
C THR A 41 13.82 -7.43 15.27
N ILE A 42 14.21 -6.83 16.39
CA ILE A 42 13.46 -6.78 17.65
C ILE A 42 12.92 -5.35 17.79
N PRO A 43 11.69 -5.08 17.33
CA PRO A 43 11.10 -3.75 17.44
C PRO A 43 10.57 -3.51 18.84
N TYR A 44 10.72 -2.30 19.36
CA TYR A 44 9.98 -1.85 20.54
C TYR A 44 8.46 -1.96 20.23
N PRO A 45 7.60 -2.53 21.09
CA PRO A 45 7.77 -2.70 22.55
C PRO A 45 8.61 -3.89 23.02
N PHE A 46 9.06 -4.77 22.13
CA PHE A 46 9.96 -5.87 22.48
C PHE A 46 11.40 -5.37 22.71
N GLY A 47 12.14 -6.03 23.59
CA GLY A 47 13.52 -5.65 23.84
C GLY A 47 14.31 -6.61 24.71
N ILE A 48 15.63 -6.52 24.58
CA ILE A 48 16.60 -7.27 25.38
C ILE A 48 17.19 -6.33 26.43
N GLY A 49 17.11 -6.73 27.70
CA GLY A 49 17.71 -6.00 28.82
C GLY A 49 16.79 -4.94 29.43
N GLU A 50 17.16 -4.50 30.63
CA GLU A 50 16.39 -3.56 31.42
C GLU A 50 16.18 -2.22 30.69
N GLY A 51 14.95 -1.71 30.71
CA GLY A 51 14.60 -0.44 30.08
C GLY A 51 14.42 -0.49 28.56
N CYS A 52 14.64 -1.64 27.92
CA CYS A 52 14.54 -1.82 26.47
C CYS A 52 13.21 -2.36 25.96
N PHE A 53 12.31 -2.77 26.85
CA PHE A 53 10.99 -3.30 26.53
C PHE A 53 9.90 -2.50 27.28
N TYR A 54 8.65 -2.62 26.84
CA TYR A 54 7.52 -1.89 27.43
C TYR A 54 7.14 -2.41 28.83
N GLY A 55 6.96 -3.71 28.97
CA GLY A 55 6.53 -4.35 30.20
C GLY A 55 6.71 -5.86 30.14
N GLN A 56 6.30 -6.55 31.21
CA GLN A 56 6.42 -8.01 31.33
C GLN A 56 5.78 -8.73 30.14
N GLY A 57 6.51 -9.69 29.55
CA GLY A 57 6.09 -10.41 28.34
C GLY A 57 6.70 -9.90 27.04
N PHE A 58 7.11 -8.63 27.00
CA PHE A 58 7.87 -8.06 25.88
C PHE A 58 9.39 -8.21 26.03
N ASP A 59 9.84 -8.68 27.19
CA ASP A 59 11.22 -9.00 27.48
C ASP A 59 11.65 -10.30 26.78
N VAL A 60 12.67 -10.19 25.93
CA VAL A 60 13.20 -11.32 25.15
C VAL A 60 14.67 -11.55 25.42
N SER A 61 15.13 -12.80 25.30
CA SER A 61 16.54 -13.16 25.33
C SER A 61 17.07 -13.46 23.93
N CYS A 62 18.37 -13.26 23.71
CA CYS A 62 19.06 -13.66 22.50
C CYS A 62 20.08 -14.75 22.84
N GLU A 63 19.84 -15.98 22.41
CA GLU A 63 20.69 -17.14 22.66
C GLU A 63 21.06 -17.79 21.33
N ASN A 64 22.36 -17.88 21.01
CA ASN A 64 22.84 -18.48 19.76
C ASN A 64 22.16 -17.91 18.50
N ASN A 65 21.99 -16.59 18.44
CA ASN A 65 21.30 -15.88 17.35
C ASN A 65 19.79 -16.22 17.19
N ARG A 66 19.16 -16.81 18.21
CA ARG A 66 17.72 -17.09 18.29
C ARG A 66 17.10 -16.27 19.42
N VAL A 67 15.87 -15.82 19.23
CA VAL A 67 15.15 -14.97 20.19
C VAL A 67 14.14 -15.81 20.96
N PHE A 68 14.09 -15.67 22.28
CA PHE A 68 13.15 -16.41 23.13
C PHE A 68 12.36 -15.48 24.05
N MET A 69 11.09 -15.80 24.30
CA MET A 69 10.28 -15.12 25.32
C MET A 69 10.73 -15.52 26.72
N HIS A 70 11.20 -14.54 27.52
CA HIS A 70 11.81 -14.81 28.83
C HIS A 70 10.79 -15.32 29.86
N ASN A 71 9.58 -14.75 29.88
CA ASN A 71 8.53 -15.09 30.84
C ASN A 71 7.54 -16.17 30.34
N SER A 72 7.90 -16.94 29.32
CA SER A 72 7.09 -18.09 28.88
C SER A 72 7.51 -19.36 29.62
N SER A 73 6.55 -20.10 30.19
CA SER A 73 6.82 -21.39 30.84
C SER A 73 7.44 -22.43 29.90
N SER A 74 7.36 -22.19 28.60
CA SER A 74 7.66 -23.12 27.52
C SER A 74 8.86 -22.71 26.67
N ARG A 75 9.58 -21.63 27.04
CA ARG A 75 10.72 -21.06 26.28
C ARG A 75 10.42 -20.91 24.78
N MET A 76 9.32 -20.23 24.46
CA MET A 76 8.89 -20.01 23.08
C MET A 76 9.95 -19.22 22.28
N GLU A 77 10.43 -19.79 21.17
CA GLU A 77 11.28 -19.06 20.24
C GLU A 77 10.41 -18.09 19.44
N ILE A 78 10.81 -16.83 19.34
CA ILE A 78 10.23 -15.86 18.43
C ILE A 78 11.09 -15.81 17.18
N TYR A 79 10.48 -16.00 16.01
CA TYR A 79 11.18 -15.90 14.72
C TYR A 79 10.60 -14.83 13.79
N ASN A 80 9.47 -14.21 14.16
CA ASN A 80 8.92 -13.06 13.44
C ASN A 80 8.08 -12.17 14.37
N ILE A 81 8.24 -10.85 14.25
CA ILE A 81 7.46 -9.86 14.98
C ILE A 81 6.89 -8.87 13.97
N SER A 82 5.58 -8.68 13.99
CA SER A 82 4.88 -7.70 13.16
C SER A 82 4.21 -6.66 14.04
N LEU A 83 4.65 -5.40 13.92
CA LEU A 83 3.94 -4.26 14.51
C LEU A 83 2.59 -4.06 13.82
N VAL A 84 2.55 -4.24 12.50
CA VAL A 84 1.30 -4.19 11.73
C VAL A 84 0.48 -5.43 12.06
N GLY A 85 -0.70 -5.23 12.65
CA GLY A 85 -1.57 -6.32 13.12
C GLY A 85 -1.20 -6.89 14.49
N ALA A 86 -0.13 -6.39 15.13
CA ALA A 86 0.30 -6.75 16.48
C ALA A 86 0.40 -8.27 16.73
N GLN A 87 1.23 -8.93 15.92
CA GLN A 87 1.43 -10.37 15.96
C GLN A 87 2.88 -10.76 16.16
N ALA A 88 3.11 -11.82 16.92
CA ALA A 88 4.40 -12.48 17.05
C ALA A 88 4.25 -13.95 16.65
N ARG A 89 5.11 -14.42 15.74
CA ARG A 89 5.18 -15.85 15.39
C ARG A 89 6.20 -16.54 16.27
N VAL A 90 5.76 -17.63 16.89
CA VAL A 90 6.50 -18.36 17.90
C VAL A 90 6.54 -19.86 17.63
N SER A 91 7.52 -20.56 18.20
CA SER A 91 7.48 -22.01 18.32
C SER A 91 6.67 -22.43 19.54
N THR A 92 5.83 -23.45 19.40
CA THR A 92 5.10 -24.10 20.50
C THR A 92 5.31 -25.60 20.46
N LEU A 93 4.98 -26.26 21.58
CA LEU A 93 5.23 -27.69 21.79
C LEU A 93 4.05 -28.55 21.33
N ILE A 94 4.37 -29.82 21.08
CA ILE A 94 3.41 -30.86 20.65
C ILE A 94 3.07 -31.76 21.85
N ALA A 95 1.79 -31.93 22.15
CA ALA A 95 1.32 -32.95 23.09
C ALA A 95 1.31 -34.31 22.39
N SER A 96 1.68 -35.38 23.10
CA SER A 96 1.70 -36.72 22.52
C SER A 96 1.21 -37.77 23.48
N LYS A 97 0.53 -38.79 22.95
CA LYS A 97 0.13 -39.99 23.68
C LYS A 97 0.47 -41.20 22.83
N CYS A 98 1.41 -42.01 23.31
CA CYS A 98 1.89 -43.18 22.60
C CYS A 98 1.61 -44.45 23.40
N SER A 99 1.20 -45.49 22.69
CA SER A 99 1.16 -46.85 23.20
C SER A 99 1.97 -47.73 22.25
N TYR A 100 2.96 -48.45 22.77
CA TYR A 100 3.83 -49.30 21.98
C TYR A 100 3.53 -50.79 22.21
N LYS A 101 3.85 -51.64 21.22
CA LYS A 101 3.61 -53.10 21.30
C LYS A 101 4.36 -53.78 22.45
N ASN A 102 5.48 -53.22 22.87
CA ASN A 102 6.25 -53.70 24.02
C ASN A 102 5.57 -53.42 25.38
N GLY A 103 4.39 -52.79 25.38
CA GLY A 103 3.63 -52.42 26.58
C GLY A 103 4.09 -51.11 27.23
N THR A 104 4.97 -50.34 26.57
CA THR A 104 5.34 -49.00 27.03
C THR A 104 4.28 -48.00 26.59
N ASP A 105 3.71 -47.28 27.53
CA ASP A 105 2.80 -46.17 27.26
C ASP A 105 3.44 -44.86 27.76
N THR A 106 3.33 -43.80 26.95
CA THR A 106 3.82 -42.46 27.30
C THR A 106 2.73 -41.44 27.06
N ASP A 107 2.58 -40.50 27.99
CA ASP A 107 1.63 -39.39 27.87
C ASP A 107 2.34 -38.07 28.20
N TRP A 108 2.28 -37.14 27.27
CA TRP A 108 2.89 -35.83 27.35
C TRP A 108 1.84 -34.75 27.07
N VAL A 109 1.44 -34.07 28.13
CA VAL A 109 0.53 -32.92 28.10
C VAL A 109 1.33 -31.65 27.90
N VAL A 110 0.86 -30.76 27.02
CA VAL A 110 1.46 -29.44 26.85
C VAL A 110 0.69 -28.43 27.68
N SER A 111 1.38 -27.73 28.57
CA SER A 111 0.83 -26.58 29.30
C SER A 111 1.70 -25.36 29.03
N SER A 112 1.08 -24.29 28.56
CA SER A 112 1.78 -23.03 28.31
C SER A 112 0.91 -21.85 28.70
N ASN A 113 1.51 -20.90 29.41
CA ASN A 113 0.91 -19.59 29.61
C ASN A 113 1.54 -18.60 28.64
N THR A 114 0.74 -17.69 28.11
CA THR A 114 1.23 -16.45 27.52
C THR A 114 1.41 -15.41 28.62
N ALA A 115 2.19 -14.37 28.37
CA ALA A 115 2.22 -13.21 29.28
C ALA A 115 0.88 -12.45 29.19
N ASP A 116 0.57 -11.63 30.21
CA ASP A 116 -0.75 -10.97 30.36
C ASP A 116 -1.21 -10.17 29.14
N LEU A 117 -0.27 -9.57 28.41
CA LEU A 117 -0.52 -8.74 27.23
C LEU A 117 -0.49 -9.53 25.91
N PHE A 118 -0.46 -10.86 25.98
CA PHE A 118 -0.39 -11.77 24.84
C PHE A 118 -1.53 -12.77 24.90
N THR A 119 -2.09 -13.09 23.74
CA THR A 119 -3.13 -14.13 23.58
C THR A 119 -2.82 -15.00 22.38
N ILE A 120 -3.29 -16.24 22.40
CA ILE A 120 -3.15 -17.15 21.26
C ILE A 120 -4.16 -16.72 20.20
N SER A 121 -3.70 -16.40 18.99
CA SER A 121 -4.57 -15.87 17.95
C SER A 121 -5.55 -16.93 17.46
N SER A 122 -6.84 -16.78 17.76
CA SER A 122 -7.87 -17.72 17.32
C SER A 122 -8.19 -17.64 15.83
N LYS A 123 -7.81 -16.53 15.18
CA LYS A 123 -7.97 -16.31 13.74
C LYS A 123 -6.81 -16.86 12.92
N ALA A 124 -5.63 -16.92 13.52
CA ALA A 124 -4.43 -17.39 12.84
C ALA A 124 -4.07 -18.84 13.18
N ASN A 125 -4.58 -19.41 14.27
CA ASN A 125 -4.25 -20.78 14.69
C ASN A 125 -5.45 -21.71 14.74
N LYS A 126 -5.18 -23.01 14.60
CA LYS A 126 -6.15 -24.10 14.84
C LYS A 126 -5.55 -25.16 15.77
N LEU A 127 -6.42 -25.79 16.56
CA LEU A 127 -6.08 -27.05 17.23
C LEU A 127 -6.07 -28.14 16.17
N THR A 128 -4.96 -28.86 16.07
CA THR A 128 -4.77 -30.01 15.18
C THR A 128 -4.51 -31.25 16.03
N VAL A 129 -5.18 -32.35 15.69
CA VAL A 129 -5.00 -33.67 16.30
C VAL A 129 -4.69 -34.67 15.20
N VAL A 130 -3.63 -35.44 15.39
CA VAL A 130 -3.18 -36.50 14.46
C VAL A 130 -3.22 -37.82 15.21
N GLY A 131 -3.92 -38.80 14.67
CA GLY A 131 -4.14 -40.10 15.32
C GLY A 131 -5.43 -40.78 14.90
N CYS A 132 -5.52 -42.08 15.14
CA CYS A 132 -6.72 -42.89 14.95
C CYS A 132 -7.35 -43.26 16.28
N ASN A 133 -8.67 -43.14 16.38
CA ASN A 133 -9.44 -43.33 17.61
C ASN A 133 -8.93 -42.43 18.75
N THR A 134 -8.71 -41.15 18.43
CA THR A 134 -8.03 -40.19 19.29
C THR A 134 -8.88 -38.95 19.48
N LEU A 135 -9.14 -38.61 20.74
CA LEU A 135 -9.74 -37.35 21.16
C LEU A 135 -8.72 -36.55 21.98
N ALA A 136 -8.41 -35.33 21.52
CA ALA A 136 -7.64 -34.38 22.30
C ALA A 136 -8.45 -33.13 22.60
N PHE A 137 -8.18 -32.53 23.76
CA PHE A 137 -8.77 -31.29 24.20
C PHE A 137 -7.71 -30.23 24.38
N LEU A 138 -8.05 -29.03 23.96
CA LEU A 138 -7.42 -27.80 24.40
C LEU A 138 -8.31 -27.16 25.46
N GLY A 139 -7.81 -27.02 26.67
CA GLY A 139 -8.37 -26.18 27.71
C GLY A 139 -7.58 -24.87 27.82
N GLY A 140 -8.27 -23.78 28.14
CA GLY A 140 -7.62 -22.50 28.41
C GLY A 140 -8.53 -21.57 29.21
N PHE A 141 -8.04 -20.36 29.43
CA PHE A 141 -8.73 -19.35 30.22
C PHE A 141 -8.82 -18.02 29.46
N ASN A 142 -10.00 -17.41 29.47
CA ASN A 142 -10.29 -16.10 28.90
C ASN A 142 -11.41 -15.41 29.71
N GLU A 143 -11.13 -15.10 30.99
CA GLU A 143 -12.11 -14.74 32.05
C GLU A 143 -13.03 -15.89 32.48
N HIS A 144 -13.36 -16.78 31.55
CA HIS A 144 -14.07 -18.03 31.77
C HIS A 144 -13.18 -19.21 31.34
N ARG A 145 -13.52 -20.42 31.80
CA ARG A 145 -12.90 -21.62 31.23
C ARG A 145 -13.47 -21.83 29.83
N ALA A 146 -12.58 -21.88 28.85
CA ALA A 146 -12.92 -22.17 27.47
C ALA A 146 -12.09 -23.35 26.97
N GLY A 147 -12.58 -24.01 25.93
CA GLY A 147 -11.85 -25.13 25.35
C GLY A 147 -12.37 -25.53 23.98
N ALA A 148 -11.58 -26.35 23.31
CA ALA A 148 -11.91 -26.98 22.04
C ALA A 148 -11.53 -28.46 22.12
N GLY A 149 -12.28 -29.31 21.43
CA GLY A 149 -11.97 -30.73 21.30
C GLY A 149 -11.90 -31.12 19.84
N CYS A 150 -10.97 -31.99 19.49
CA CYS A 150 -10.88 -32.56 18.15
C CYS A 150 -10.80 -34.07 18.22
N PHE A 151 -11.68 -34.73 17.47
CA PHE A 151 -11.75 -36.18 17.40
C PHE A 151 -11.42 -36.67 15.99
N SER A 152 -10.62 -37.73 15.91
CA SER A 152 -10.31 -38.43 14.67
C SER A 152 -10.54 -39.93 14.83
N MET A 153 -11.17 -40.56 13.83
CA MET A 153 -11.55 -41.96 13.81
C MET A 153 -11.08 -42.64 12.53
N CYS A 154 -10.39 -43.77 12.68
CA CYS A 154 -10.06 -44.70 11.60
C CYS A 154 -10.04 -46.10 12.22
N PRO A 155 -10.88 -47.04 11.74
CA PRO A 155 -10.90 -48.41 12.26
C PRO A 155 -9.60 -49.18 11.98
N ASP A 156 -8.97 -48.89 10.84
CA ASP A 156 -7.74 -49.52 10.37
C ASP A 156 -6.98 -48.58 9.43
N LYS A 157 -5.85 -49.05 8.90
CA LYS A 157 -4.99 -48.29 7.99
C LYS A 157 -5.69 -47.92 6.66
N GLN A 158 -6.68 -48.69 6.21
CA GLN A 158 -7.44 -48.39 4.99
C GLN A 158 -8.45 -47.27 5.22
N GLY A 159 -8.90 -47.09 6.46
CA GLY A 159 -9.78 -45.99 6.88
C GLY A 159 -9.07 -44.64 7.08
N VAL A 160 -7.77 -44.54 6.83
CA VAL A 160 -7.01 -43.28 6.92
C VAL A 160 -7.19 -42.46 5.64
N ASP A 161 -7.33 -41.14 5.77
CA ASP A 161 -7.43 -40.25 4.62
C ASP A 161 -6.12 -40.22 3.80
N GLY A 162 -6.18 -40.73 2.57
CA GLY A 162 -5.07 -40.70 1.62
C GLY A 162 -4.96 -39.41 0.80
N SER A 163 -5.96 -38.52 0.86
CA SER A 163 -5.99 -37.27 0.10
C SER A 163 -5.14 -36.15 0.72
N GLY A 164 -4.70 -36.35 1.97
CA GLY A 164 -3.97 -35.36 2.76
C GLY A 164 -4.88 -34.27 3.37
N GLN A 165 -6.20 -34.42 3.26
CA GLN A 165 -7.14 -33.57 3.98
C GLN A 165 -7.23 -34.00 5.46
N CYS A 166 -7.50 -33.04 6.33
CA CYS A 166 -7.70 -33.28 7.76
C CYS A 166 -9.20 -33.42 8.06
N SER A 167 -9.79 -34.52 7.60
CA SER A 167 -11.24 -34.72 7.46
C SER A 167 -11.91 -35.49 8.62
N GLY A 168 -11.15 -35.82 9.67
CA GLY A 168 -11.57 -36.71 10.76
C GLY A 168 -11.11 -38.16 10.62
N MET A 169 -10.40 -38.49 9.53
CA MET A 169 -9.86 -39.82 9.22
C MET A 169 -8.33 -39.85 9.36
N GLY A 170 -7.83 -39.89 10.59
CA GLY A 170 -6.40 -39.84 10.94
C GLY A 170 -5.90 -38.44 11.32
N CYS A 171 -6.70 -37.41 11.02
CA CYS A 171 -6.43 -36.03 11.40
C CYS A 171 -7.74 -35.28 11.65
N CYS A 172 -7.76 -34.43 12.68
CA CYS A 172 -8.84 -33.49 12.96
C CYS A 172 -8.28 -32.08 13.18
N GLN A 173 -8.97 -31.06 12.65
CA GLN A 173 -8.67 -29.65 12.91
C GLN A 173 -9.93 -28.91 13.39
N THR A 174 -9.79 -28.09 14.42
CA THR A 174 -10.88 -27.24 14.94
C THR A 174 -10.37 -25.85 15.30
N SER A 175 -11.27 -24.86 15.22
CA SER A 175 -11.03 -23.52 15.73
C SER A 175 -10.88 -23.53 17.25
N ILE A 176 -10.13 -22.56 17.77
CA ILE A 176 -9.93 -22.34 19.21
C ILE A 176 -10.74 -21.13 19.69
N ALA A 177 -10.99 -21.05 21.00
CA ALA A 177 -11.66 -19.90 21.58
C ALA A 177 -10.78 -18.63 21.44
N PRO A 178 -11.38 -17.43 21.27
CA PRO A 178 -10.64 -16.18 21.29
C PRO A 178 -10.05 -15.88 22.67
N ASN A 179 -8.98 -15.10 22.70
CA ASN A 179 -8.43 -14.45 23.91
C ASN A 179 -7.88 -15.40 24.96
N LEU A 180 -7.42 -16.57 24.54
CA LEU A 180 -6.78 -17.53 25.44
C LEU A 180 -5.40 -17.01 25.85
N ASN A 181 -5.22 -16.78 27.15
CA ASN A 181 -3.93 -16.41 27.75
C ASN A 181 -3.13 -17.62 28.27
N SER A 182 -3.74 -18.80 28.20
CA SER A 182 -3.15 -20.06 28.63
C SER A 182 -3.74 -21.17 27.79
N LEU A 183 -2.92 -22.17 27.52
CA LEU A 183 -3.32 -23.39 26.84
C LEU A 183 -2.84 -24.59 27.65
N ASN A 184 -3.70 -25.59 27.70
CA ASN A 184 -3.40 -26.93 28.17
C ASN A 184 -3.95 -27.90 27.12
N ILE A 185 -3.09 -28.72 26.53
CA ILE A 185 -3.45 -29.69 25.50
C ILE A 185 -3.16 -31.09 26.05
N GLY A 186 -4.19 -31.92 26.09
CA GLY A 186 -4.10 -33.30 26.53
C GLY A 186 -5.10 -34.20 25.81
N PHE A 187 -5.03 -35.50 26.10
CA PHE A 187 -5.86 -36.52 25.49
C PHE A 187 -6.90 -37.05 26.46
N ASP A 188 -8.03 -37.54 25.94
CA ASP A 188 -9.03 -38.22 26.76
C ASP A 188 -8.64 -39.69 26.96
N ASP A 189 -8.50 -40.13 28.21
CA ASP A 189 -8.09 -41.49 28.54
C ASP A 189 -9.13 -42.56 28.22
N ARG A 190 -10.39 -42.18 27.98
CA ARG A 190 -11.45 -43.12 27.61
C ARG A 190 -11.31 -43.61 26.17
N TYR A 191 -10.53 -42.91 25.34
CA TYR A 191 -10.26 -43.30 23.96
C TYR A 191 -8.95 -44.10 23.91
N ASN A 192 -9.05 -45.34 23.42
CA ASN A 192 -7.96 -46.29 23.41
C ASN A 192 -7.54 -46.61 21.96
N ASN A 193 -6.29 -46.30 21.62
CA ASN A 193 -5.71 -46.60 20.30
C ASN A 193 -5.12 -48.03 20.19
N SER A 194 -5.36 -48.91 21.17
CA SER A 194 -4.82 -50.29 21.19
C SER A 194 -5.13 -51.10 19.92
N GLU A 195 -6.31 -50.91 19.32
CA GLU A 195 -6.73 -51.63 18.11
C GLU A 195 -5.97 -51.20 16.85
N VAL A 196 -5.46 -49.96 16.84
CA VAL A 196 -4.74 -49.36 15.70
C VAL A 196 -3.24 -49.22 15.94
N ARG A 197 -2.76 -49.62 17.12
CA ARG A 197 -1.36 -49.50 17.58
C ARG A 197 -0.33 -50.10 16.63
N ASP A 198 -0.74 -51.05 15.79
CA ASP A 198 0.11 -51.67 14.78
C ASP A 198 0.65 -50.70 13.72
N PHE A 199 -0.13 -49.67 13.37
CA PHE A 199 0.27 -48.64 12.41
C PHE A 199 0.13 -47.21 12.94
N ASN A 200 -0.52 -47.04 14.10
CA ASN A 200 -0.66 -45.78 14.81
C ASN A 200 -0.32 -45.92 16.31
N PRO A 201 0.97 -46.11 16.67
CA PRO A 201 1.37 -46.19 18.07
C PRO A 201 1.24 -44.86 18.80
N CYS A 202 1.43 -43.73 18.11
CA CYS A 202 1.41 -42.39 18.70
C CYS A 202 0.30 -41.51 18.15
N SER A 203 -0.30 -40.73 19.06
CA SER A 203 -1.20 -39.62 18.76
C SER A 203 -0.56 -38.30 19.14
N TYR A 204 -0.84 -37.25 18.38
CA TYR A 204 -0.27 -35.91 18.56
C TYR A 204 -1.37 -34.86 18.58
N ALA A 205 -1.19 -33.81 19.40
CA ALA A 205 -2.10 -32.68 19.47
C ALA A 205 -1.32 -31.38 19.67
N PHE A 206 -1.66 -30.35 18.91
CA PHE A 206 -0.93 -29.08 18.94
C PHE A 206 -1.79 -27.93 18.40
N VAL A 207 -1.44 -26.71 18.78
CA VAL A 207 -1.98 -25.48 18.18
C VAL A 207 -0.95 -24.94 17.22
N ALA A 208 -1.31 -24.76 15.95
CA ALA A 208 -0.41 -24.22 14.95
C ALA A 208 -1.09 -23.21 14.02
N GLU A 209 -0.28 -22.40 13.35
CA GLU A 209 -0.71 -21.46 12.31
C GLU A 209 -1.54 -22.22 11.26
N GLN A 210 -2.67 -21.65 10.89
CA GLN A 210 -3.56 -22.23 9.90
C GLN A 210 -2.84 -22.39 8.57
N ASP A 211 -3.20 -23.43 7.82
CA ASP A 211 -2.63 -23.78 6.51
C ASP A 211 -1.14 -24.18 6.52
N TRP A 212 -0.41 -24.05 7.64
CA TRP A 212 0.96 -24.55 7.78
C TRP A 212 1.01 -26.08 7.77
N PHE A 213 0.07 -26.73 8.45
CA PHE A 213 0.03 -28.19 8.56
C PHE A 213 -0.81 -28.81 7.44
N ARG A 214 -0.22 -29.80 6.74
CA ARG A 214 -0.92 -30.69 5.82
C ARG A 214 -0.74 -32.13 6.28
N PHE A 215 -1.85 -32.86 6.36
CA PHE A 215 -1.82 -34.24 6.83
C PHE A 215 -1.16 -35.16 5.81
N GLU A 216 -0.33 -36.08 6.28
CA GLU A 216 0.22 -37.18 5.52
C GLU A 216 -0.02 -38.46 6.33
N ALA A 217 -0.56 -39.51 5.71
CA ALA A 217 -0.86 -40.78 6.40
C ALA A 217 0.38 -41.40 7.05
N SER A 218 1.59 -41.10 6.55
CA SER A 218 2.86 -41.53 7.14
C SER A 218 3.14 -40.94 8.52
N TYR A 219 2.45 -39.86 8.93
CA TYR A 219 2.59 -39.30 10.28
C TYR A 219 1.98 -40.18 11.37
N LEU A 220 1.11 -41.11 11.00
CA LEU A 220 0.58 -42.08 11.95
C LEU A 220 1.62 -43.16 12.27
N ASP A 221 2.59 -43.38 11.39
CA ASP A 221 3.51 -44.51 11.44
C ASP A 221 4.74 -44.21 12.32
N ASP A 222 4.84 -44.95 13.42
CA ASP A 222 5.94 -44.90 14.39
C ASP A 222 6.21 -43.46 14.88
N ASP A 223 7.47 -43.04 14.94
CA ASP A 223 7.90 -41.71 15.35
C ASP A 223 8.06 -40.70 14.19
N LYS A 224 7.60 -41.03 12.97
CA LYS A 224 7.85 -40.20 11.77
C LYS A 224 7.37 -38.76 11.89
N PHE A 225 6.27 -38.53 12.60
CA PHE A 225 5.78 -37.19 12.88
C PHE A 225 6.78 -36.40 13.73
N ARG A 226 7.28 -37.00 14.82
CA ARG A 226 8.29 -36.37 15.70
C ARG A 226 9.62 -36.17 15.00
N GLU A 227 10.05 -37.11 14.16
CA GLU A 227 11.28 -36.95 13.37
C GLU A 227 11.22 -35.74 12.43
N LYS A 228 10.05 -35.50 11.80
CA LYS A 228 9.84 -34.39 10.87
C LYS A 228 9.78 -33.04 11.58
N PHE A 229 9.03 -32.95 12.69
CA PHE A 229 8.72 -31.67 13.33
C PHE A 229 9.54 -31.39 14.60
N LYS A 230 10.30 -32.36 15.11
CA LYS A 230 11.19 -32.24 16.27
C LYS A 230 10.50 -31.63 17.51
N ASP A 231 9.24 -32.01 17.73
CA ASP A 231 8.38 -31.57 18.83
C ASP A 231 8.04 -30.06 18.86
N GLU A 232 8.33 -29.32 17.78
CA GLU A 232 8.02 -27.89 17.66
C GLU A 232 7.13 -27.61 16.44
N VAL A 233 6.14 -26.73 16.62
CA VAL A 233 5.23 -26.25 15.56
C VAL A 233 5.08 -24.73 15.63
N PRO A 234 4.86 -24.05 14.49
CA PRO A 234 4.67 -22.60 14.47
C PRO A 234 3.29 -22.22 14.96
N ALA A 235 3.21 -21.22 15.82
CA ALA A 235 1.98 -20.60 16.28
C ALA A 235 2.08 -19.07 16.22
N VAL A 236 0.92 -18.41 16.25
CA VAL A 236 0.81 -16.94 16.22
C VAL A 236 0.19 -16.42 17.51
N LEU A 237 0.88 -15.49 18.17
CA LEU A 237 0.36 -14.75 19.32
C LEU A 237 -0.08 -13.36 18.86
N ASP A 238 -1.26 -12.93 19.29
CA ASP A 238 -1.67 -11.53 19.23
C ASP A 238 -1.21 -10.83 20.53
N TRP A 239 -0.74 -9.60 20.45
CA TRP A 239 -0.32 -8.82 21.62
C TRP A 239 -0.98 -7.44 21.66
N VAL A 240 -1.01 -6.83 22.84
CA VAL A 240 -1.54 -5.47 23.07
C VAL A 240 -0.62 -4.67 23.98
N VAL A 241 -0.83 -3.36 24.08
CA VAL A 241 -0.24 -2.51 25.12
C VAL A 241 -1.33 -1.89 25.99
N GLY A 242 -0.98 -1.61 27.25
CA GLY A 242 -1.94 -1.12 28.25
C GLY A 242 -2.99 -2.16 28.64
N ASN A 243 -3.65 -1.91 29.77
CA ASN A 243 -4.77 -2.73 30.25
C ASN A 243 -6.12 -2.03 30.02
N GLU A 244 -6.09 -0.77 29.60
CA GLU A 244 -7.23 0.08 29.31
C GLU A 244 -7.58 0.10 27.82
N SER A 245 -8.78 0.55 27.49
CA SER A 245 -9.17 0.79 26.10
C SER A 245 -8.45 2.00 25.51
N CYS A 246 -8.35 2.08 24.17
CA CYS A 246 -7.77 3.24 23.49
C CYS A 246 -8.43 4.57 23.90
N ASP A 247 -9.76 4.61 24.05
CA ASP A 247 -10.52 5.80 24.46
C ASP A 247 -10.21 6.25 25.90
N GLU A 248 -9.79 5.31 26.76
CA GLU A 248 -9.35 5.61 28.12
C GLU A 248 -7.87 6.00 28.16
N ALA A 249 -7.04 5.32 27.37
CA ALA A 249 -5.60 5.55 27.29
C ALA A 249 -5.27 7.00 26.88
N VAL A 250 -6.00 7.55 25.90
CA VAL A 250 -5.80 8.93 25.43
C VAL A 250 -6.09 10.01 26.50
N LYS A 251 -6.81 9.65 27.57
CA LYS A 251 -7.09 10.57 28.68
C LYS A 251 -5.91 10.69 29.64
N ASN A 252 -5.02 9.68 29.67
CA ASN A 252 -3.82 9.69 30.51
C ASN A 252 -2.54 9.65 29.67
N MET A 253 -2.08 10.82 29.24
CA MET A 253 -0.88 10.97 28.40
C MET A 253 0.41 10.47 29.06
N THR A 254 0.44 10.22 30.38
CA THR A 254 1.63 9.69 31.07
C THR A 254 1.81 8.19 30.88
N SER A 255 0.72 7.43 30.73
CA SER A 255 0.74 5.98 30.44
C SER A 255 0.50 5.65 28.96
N TYR A 256 0.18 6.66 28.15
CA TYR A 256 -0.10 6.51 26.73
C TYR A 256 1.15 6.10 25.94
N THR A 257 1.07 4.99 25.21
CA THR A 257 2.25 4.34 24.59
C THR A 257 2.45 4.74 23.12
N CYS A 258 1.46 5.35 22.46
CA CYS A 258 1.59 5.82 21.06
C CYS A 258 2.25 7.20 21.04
N ILE A 259 3.53 7.21 21.39
CA ILE A 259 4.29 8.44 21.66
C ILE A 259 4.81 9.13 20.40
N SER A 260 4.68 8.50 19.22
CA SER A 260 5.11 9.13 17.97
C SER A 260 4.14 10.23 17.53
N LYS A 261 4.66 11.37 17.06
CA LYS A 261 3.85 12.54 16.64
C LYS A 261 2.79 12.22 15.57
N ASN A 262 3.09 11.32 14.65
CA ASN A 262 2.19 10.91 13.58
C ASN A 262 1.62 9.51 13.84
N SER A 263 1.19 9.25 15.07
CA SER A 263 0.58 7.99 15.48
C SER A 263 -0.70 8.19 16.28
N HIS A 264 -1.55 7.17 16.30
CA HIS A 264 -2.76 7.11 17.11
C HIS A 264 -2.97 5.68 17.63
N CYS A 265 -3.78 5.55 18.69
CA CYS A 265 -4.20 4.24 19.15
C CYS A 265 -5.42 3.72 18.38
N ILE A 266 -5.55 2.40 18.32
CA ILE A 266 -6.73 1.69 17.85
C ILE A 266 -7.13 0.64 18.90
N MET A 267 -8.42 0.34 18.98
CA MET A 267 -8.91 -0.73 19.85
C MET A 267 -8.41 -2.09 19.36
N SER A 268 -7.97 -2.93 20.29
CA SER A 268 -7.70 -4.33 19.96
C SER A 268 -9.04 -5.07 19.76
N PRO A 269 -9.22 -5.80 18.65
CA PRO A 269 -10.46 -6.53 18.40
C PRO A 269 -10.59 -7.79 19.27
N ASN A 270 -9.47 -8.23 19.86
CA ASN A 270 -9.37 -9.52 20.53
C ASN A 270 -9.20 -9.30 22.04
N ALA A 271 -8.26 -8.49 22.53
CA ALA A 271 -8.00 -8.37 23.97
C ALA A 271 -8.33 -6.99 24.56
N THR A 272 -8.49 -6.92 25.88
CA THR A 272 -8.53 -5.66 26.63
C THR A 272 -7.15 -5.01 26.57
N GLY A 273 -7.08 -3.81 26.01
CA GLY A 273 -5.83 -3.10 25.68
C GLY A 273 -5.98 -2.32 24.37
N TYR A 274 -4.89 -1.73 23.89
CA TYR A 274 -4.88 -1.00 22.62
C TYR A 274 -3.61 -1.27 21.82
N LEU A 275 -3.64 -0.90 20.54
CA LEU A 275 -2.51 -0.95 19.63
C LEU A 275 -2.17 0.47 19.18
N CYS A 276 -0.93 0.69 18.76
CA CYS A 276 -0.52 1.96 18.16
C CYS A 276 -0.27 1.76 16.66
N THR A 277 -0.71 2.71 15.86
CA THR A 277 -0.46 2.72 14.41
C THR A 277 0.01 4.09 13.98
N CYS A 278 0.87 4.12 12.96
CA CYS A 278 1.18 5.37 12.28
C CYS A 278 -0.05 5.88 11.51
N ASN A 279 -0.14 7.20 11.35
CA ASN A 279 -1.14 7.86 10.52
C ASN A 279 -0.94 7.49 9.04
N ASN A 280 -1.99 7.65 8.24
CA ASN A 280 -1.88 7.48 6.79
C ASN A 280 -0.78 8.39 6.22
N GLY A 281 0.04 7.86 5.31
CA GLY A 281 1.23 8.54 4.78
C GLY A 281 2.49 8.36 5.63
N PHE A 282 2.42 7.64 6.76
CA PHE A 282 3.57 7.39 7.64
C PHE A 282 3.79 5.89 7.88
N THR A 283 5.06 5.51 8.11
CA THR A 283 5.49 4.14 8.39
C THR A 283 6.57 4.10 9.48
N GLY A 284 6.80 2.93 10.08
CA GLY A 284 7.81 2.73 11.12
C GLY A 284 7.20 2.30 12.46
N ASN A 285 7.77 2.78 13.56
CA ASN A 285 7.42 2.32 14.90
C ASN A 285 6.63 3.38 15.68
N PRO A 286 5.31 3.24 15.87
CA PRO A 286 4.49 4.24 16.56
C PRO A 286 4.75 4.31 18.09
N TYR A 287 5.47 3.33 18.64
CA TYR A 287 5.83 3.24 20.05
C TYR A 287 7.11 4.01 20.41
N LEU A 288 7.73 4.70 19.44
CA LEU A 288 8.94 5.52 19.62
C LEU A 288 8.64 6.99 19.24
N GLU A 289 9.20 7.96 19.97
CA GLU A 289 8.89 9.39 19.80
C GLU A 289 9.04 9.89 18.35
N GLU A 290 10.07 9.42 17.65
CA GLU A 290 10.33 9.73 16.23
C GLU A 290 10.23 8.48 15.34
N GLY A 291 9.42 7.49 15.72
CA GLY A 291 9.36 6.23 14.99
C GLY A 291 8.44 6.22 13.76
N CYS A 292 7.38 7.04 13.70
CA CYS A 292 6.56 7.20 12.50
C CYS A 292 7.18 8.24 11.55
N GLN A 293 7.71 7.76 10.45
CA GLN A 293 8.40 8.51 9.41
C GLN A 293 7.53 8.64 8.16
N ASP A 294 7.70 9.76 7.47
CA ASP A 294 7.01 10.05 6.21
C ASP A 294 7.37 8.99 5.14
N ILE A 295 6.37 8.51 4.40
CA ILE A 295 6.58 7.57 3.30
C ILE A 295 6.96 8.38 2.06
N ASP A 296 8.12 8.10 1.45
CA ASP A 296 8.44 8.67 0.13
C ASP A 296 7.68 7.90 -0.97
N GLU A 297 6.42 8.26 -1.22
CA GLU A 297 5.58 7.56 -2.20
C GLU A 297 6.15 7.58 -3.61
N CYS A 298 6.95 8.61 -3.94
CA CYS A 298 7.62 8.72 -5.23
C CYS A 298 8.68 7.62 -5.46
N GLY A 299 9.18 7.01 -4.38
CA GLY A 299 10.01 5.81 -4.43
C GLY A 299 9.25 4.52 -4.80
N PHE A 300 7.92 4.51 -4.65
CA PHE A 300 7.07 3.33 -4.75
C PHE A 300 5.95 3.49 -5.79
N ARG A 301 6.31 3.82 -7.04
CA ARG A 301 5.34 4.14 -8.11
C ARG A 301 4.31 3.06 -8.45
N TYR A 302 4.59 1.79 -8.12
CA TYR A 302 3.62 0.70 -8.30
C TYR A 302 2.49 0.75 -7.28
N GLN A 303 2.78 1.18 -6.05
CA GLN A 303 1.81 1.29 -4.96
C GLN A 303 1.16 2.68 -4.92
N TYR A 304 1.88 3.70 -5.36
CA TYR A 304 1.45 5.09 -5.41
C TYR A 304 1.56 5.64 -6.84
N PRO A 305 0.47 5.53 -7.63
CA PRO A 305 0.50 5.90 -9.04
C PRO A 305 0.73 7.41 -9.24
N CYS A 306 1.64 7.75 -10.15
CA CYS A 306 1.83 9.10 -10.64
C CYS A 306 2.31 9.07 -12.09
N HIS A 307 1.50 9.62 -12.99
CA HIS A 307 1.79 9.66 -14.43
C HIS A 307 2.54 10.93 -14.88
N GLY A 308 2.95 11.75 -13.92
CA GLY A 308 3.67 13.00 -14.14
C GLY A 308 5.02 13.08 -13.41
N ILE A 309 5.37 14.28 -12.99
CA ILE A 309 6.43 14.58 -12.04
C ILE A 309 5.85 14.35 -10.64
N CYS A 310 6.41 13.36 -9.95
CA CYS A 310 6.11 13.10 -8.55
C CYS A 310 7.00 13.97 -7.65
N SER A 311 6.42 14.58 -6.63
CA SER A 311 7.13 15.26 -5.56
C SER A 311 6.55 14.83 -4.22
N ASN A 312 7.39 14.22 -3.39
CA ASN A 312 7.03 13.81 -2.05
C ASN A 312 6.66 15.01 -1.17
N THR A 313 5.64 14.87 -0.34
CA THR A 313 5.22 15.87 0.66
C THR A 313 5.04 15.17 2.01
N ILE A 314 4.89 15.92 3.10
CA ILE A 314 4.71 15.28 4.42
C ILE A 314 3.29 14.72 4.51
N GLY A 315 3.17 13.41 4.63
CA GLY A 315 1.93 12.63 4.78
C GLY A 315 1.17 12.31 3.49
N ASP A 316 1.70 12.70 2.33
CA ASP A 316 1.17 12.39 0.99
C ASP A 316 2.22 12.76 -0.07
N TYR A 317 1.92 12.57 -1.34
CA TYR A 317 2.72 13.05 -2.48
C TYR A 317 1.89 13.93 -3.41
N SER A 318 2.57 14.83 -4.11
CA SER A 318 2.00 15.58 -5.22
C SER A 318 2.42 14.98 -6.55
N CYS A 319 1.49 14.94 -7.50
CA CYS A 319 1.77 14.54 -8.88
C CYS A 319 1.37 15.69 -9.80
N SER A 320 2.24 16.08 -10.72
CA SER A 320 2.02 17.20 -11.62
C SER A 320 2.47 16.91 -13.04
N CYS A 321 1.78 17.44 -14.04
CA CYS A 321 2.16 17.24 -15.43
C CYS A 321 3.35 18.10 -15.83
N LYS A 322 4.18 17.59 -16.74
CA LYS A 322 5.28 18.37 -17.33
C LYS A 322 4.71 19.55 -18.13
N SER A 323 5.45 20.64 -18.22
CA SER A 323 5.07 21.80 -19.03
C SER A 323 4.68 21.39 -20.45
N GLY A 324 3.54 21.88 -20.93
CA GLY A 324 2.96 21.50 -22.22
C GLY A 324 2.04 20.28 -22.18
N THR A 325 1.82 19.67 -21.01
CA THR A 325 0.85 18.58 -20.80
C THR A 325 -0.11 18.89 -19.64
N SER A 326 -1.32 18.33 -19.67
CA SER A 326 -2.34 18.46 -18.62
C SER A 326 -3.06 17.14 -18.40
N SER A 327 -3.49 16.91 -17.16
CA SER A 327 -4.37 15.81 -16.73
C SER A 327 -5.36 16.38 -15.71
N ILE A 328 -6.57 15.81 -15.62
CA ILE A 328 -7.55 16.19 -14.59
C ILE A 328 -7.04 15.74 -13.22
N ASP A 329 -6.53 14.51 -13.15
CA ASP A 329 -5.81 13.99 -11.98
C ASP A 329 -4.61 13.16 -12.46
N PRO A 330 -3.37 13.66 -12.34
CA PRO A 330 -2.18 12.93 -12.77
C PRO A 330 -1.82 11.74 -11.88
N LYS A 331 -2.47 11.55 -10.71
CA LYS A 331 -2.38 10.32 -9.91
C LYS A 331 -3.18 9.17 -10.53
N ILE A 332 -4.23 9.46 -11.32
CA ILE A 332 -5.11 8.44 -11.92
C ILE A 332 -4.93 8.37 -13.45
N GLU A 333 -4.81 9.51 -14.11
CA GLU A 333 -4.81 9.64 -15.56
C GLU A 333 -3.47 10.15 -16.09
N THR A 334 -3.08 9.66 -17.27
CA THR A 334 -1.86 10.10 -17.95
C THR A 334 -1.95 11.54 -18.45
N CYS A 335 -0.88 12.30 -18.26
CA CYS A 335 -0.73 13.64 -18.80
C CYS A 335 -0.77 13.65 -20.34
N LYS A 336 -1.67 14.46 -20.91
CA LYS A 336 -1.83 14.62 -22.37
C LYS A 336 -1.33 15.99 -22.83
N PRO A 337 -0.82 16.15 -24.07
CA PRO A 337 -0.42 17.45 -24.60
C PRO A 337 -1.56 18.46 -24.56
N ILE A 338 -1.27 19.69 -24.12
CA ILE A 338 -2.22 20.80 -24.17
C ILE A 338 -2.41 21.14 -25.65
N THR A 339 -3.54 20.76 -26.23
CA THR A 339 -3.87 21.14 -27.60
C THR A 339 -4.15 22.63 -27.67
N VAL A 340 -3.26 23.39 -28.30
CA VAL A 340 -3.46 24.82 -28.53
C VAL A 340 -4.61 25.05 -29.53
N SER A 341 -5.75 25.41 -28.96
CA SER A 341 -6.79 26.30 -29.49
C SER A 341 -7.78 25.80 -30.57
N GLU A 342 -9.05 25.85 -30.19
CA GLU A 342 -10.13 26.23 -31.12
C GLU A 342 -10.12 27.75 -31.38
N GLY A 343 -9.65 28.55 -30.40
CA GLY A 343 -9.61 30.01 -30.46
C GLY A 343 -8.70 30.59 -31.56
N ALA A 344 -7.50 30.04 -31.81
CA ALA A 344 -6.61 30.55 -32.86
C ALA A 344 -7.02 30.09 -34.27
N ARG A 345 -7.87 29.05 -34.36
CA ARG A 345 -8.48 28.61 -35.62
C ARG A 345 -9.61 29.56 -36.04
N LEU A 346 -10.41 30.00 -35.06
CA LEU A 346 -11.49 30.99 -35.28
C LEU A 346 -10.95 32.37 -35.63
N THR A 347 -9.90 32.86 -34.98
CA THR A 347 -9.32 34.19 -35.28
C THR A 347 -8.75 34.27 -36.70
N LYS A 348 -8.15 33.20 -37.23
CA LYS A 348 -7.72 33.14 -38.63
C LYS A 348 -8.89 33.16 -39.62
N MET A 349 -10.05 32.61 -39.25
CA MET A 349 -11.25 32.62 -40.09
C MET A 349 -11.86 34.03 -40.20
N PHE A 350 -11.89 34.79 -39.10
CA PHE A 350 -12.44 36.16 -39.09
C PHE A 350 -11.61 37.16 -39.91
N ILE A 351 -10.28 37.02 -39.92
CA ILE A 351 -9.38 37.88 -40.72
C ILE A 351 -9.62 37.65 -42.23
N GLY A 352 -9.88 36.41 -42.64
CA GLY A 352 -10.19 36.09 -44.05
C GLY A 352 -11.51 36.71 -44.52
N ILE A 353 -12.55 36.69 -43.68
CA ILE A 353 -13.87 37.23 -44.03
C ILE A 353 -13.83 38.77 -44.14
N SER A 354 -13.13 39.46 -43.24
CA SER A 354 -13.06 40.93 -43.28
C SER A 354 -12.33 41.45 -44.53
N ALA A 355 -11.25 40.78 -44.95
CA ALA A 355 -10.52 41.14 -46.16
C ALA A 355 -11.39 40.98 -47.42
N CYS A 356 -12.16 39.90 -47.52
CA CYS A 356 -13.08 39.66 -48.64
C CYS A 356 -14.18 40.73 -48.74
N VAL A 357 -14.75 41.16 -47.61
CA VAL A 357 -15.79 42.21 -47.58
C VAL A 357 -15.22 43.55 -48.04
N VAL A 358 -14.00 43.91 -47.60
CA VAL A 358 -13.35 45.16 -48.04
C VAL A 358 -13.06 45.15 -49.54
N ILE A 359 -12.57 44.04 -50.09
CA ILE A 359 -12.33 43.91 -51.53
C ILE A 359 -13.64 44.03 -52.33
N LEU A 360 -14.72 43.39 -51.86
CA LEU A 360 -16.05 43.50 -52.46
C LEU A 360 -16.56 44.95 -52.49
N LEU A 361 -16.41 45.69 -51.38
CA LEU A 361 -16.82 47.09 -51.30
C LEU A 361 -16.03 47.98 -52.27
N ILE A 362 -14.72 47.75 -52.41
CA ILE A 362 -13.87 48.47 -53.37
C ILE A 362 -14.32 48.18 -54.81
N CYS A 363 -14.60 46.92 -55.14
CA CYS A 363 -15.10 46.53 -56.46
C CYS A 363 -16.45 47.17 -56.78
N VAL A 364 -17.39 47.16 -55.82
CA VAL A 364 -18.70 47.82 -55.99
C VAL A 364 -18.53 49.32 -56.19
N PHE A 365 -17.67 49.98 -55.40
CA PHE A 365 -17.42 51.41 -55.54
C PHE A 365 -16.79 51.78 -56.90
N ALA A 366 -15.84 50.97 -57.37
CA ALA A 366 -15.24 51.16 -58.70
C ALA A 366 -16.29 51.01 -59.81
N LEU A 367 -17.16 50.01 -59.72
CA LEU A 367 -18.26 49.80 -60.68
C LEU A 367 -19.26 50.95 -60.66
N LEU A 368 -19.61 51.48 -59.49
CA LEU A 368 -20.51 52.62 -59.35
C LEU A 368 -19.89 53.88 -59.98
N ASN A 369 -18.61 54.14 -59.74
CA ASN A 369 -17.90 55.26 -60.37
C ASN A 369 -17.86 55.13 -61.90
N GLU A 370 -17.62 53.94 -62.42
CA GLU A 370 -17.61 53.70 -63.86
C GLU A 370 -19.01 53.87 -64.48
N CYS A 371 -20.06 53.41 -63.77
CA CYS A 371 -21.46 53.65 -64.15
C CYS A 371 -21.83 55.14 -64.14
N GLN A 372 -21.43 55.89 -63.11
CA GLN A 372 -21.66 57.33 -63.00
C GLN A 372 -20.97 58.09 -64.12
N LYS A 373 -19.70 57.76 -64.43
CA LYS A 373 -18.97 58.33 -65.57
C LYS A 373 -19.69 58.08 -66.89
N ARG A 374 -20.15 56.85 -67.14
CA ARG A 374 -20.91 56.50 -68.35
C ARG A 374 -22.22 57.28 -68.46
N LYS A 375 -22.92 57.50 -67.34
CA LYS A 375 -24.15 58.31 -67.31
C LYS A 375 -23.87 59.77 -67.65
N LEU A 376 -22.83 60.37 -67.07
CA LEU A 376 -22.41 61.75 -67.35
C LEU A 376 -22.02 61.97 -68.82
N VAL A 377 -21.31 61.01 -69.44
CA VAL A 377 -20.94 61.08 -70.87
C VAL A 377 -22.18 61.00 -71.76
N LYS A 378 -23.15 60.13 -71.42
CA LYS A 378 -24.42 60.05 -72.16
C LYS A 378 -25.22 61.34 -72.07
N GLU A 379 -25.36 61.91 -70.87
CA GLU A 379 -26.07 63.18 -70.67
C GLU A 379 -25.37 64.33 -71.40
N LYS A 380 -24.04 64.44 -71.32
CA LYS A 380 -23.28 65.44 -72.10
C LYS A 380 -23.50 65.32 -73.61
N LYS A 381 -23.60 64.10 -74.15
CA LYS A 381 -23.85 63.87 -75.58
C LYS A 381 -25.26 64.29 -76.00
N ILE A 382 -26.26 64.05 -75.14
CA ILE A 382 -27.65 64.48 -75.36
C ILE A 382 -27.75 66.02 -75.31
N PHE A 383 -27.16 66.65 -74.28
CA PHE A 383 -27.11 68.12 -74.19
C PHE A 383 -26.39 68.76 -75.38
N PHE A 384 -25.29 68.14 -75.86
CA PHE A 384 -24.56 68.60 -77.04
C PHE A 384 -25.42 68.56 -78.31
N GLN A 385 -26.29 67.56 -78.46
CA GLN A 385 -27.21 67.47 -79.60
C GLN A 385 -28.37 68.46 -79.50
N GLN A 386 -28.97 68.63 -78.31
CA GLN A 386 -30.16 69.47 -78.13
C GLN A 386 -29.89 70.98 -78.18
N HIS A 387 -28.70 71.42 -77.76
CA HIS A 387 -28.35 72.86 -77.71
C HIS A 387 -27.47 73.32 -78.86
N GLY A 388 -27.66 72.77 -80.06
CA GLY A 388 -26.98 73.26 -81.27
C GLY A 388 -25.47 73.01 -81.31
N GLY A 389 -24.94 72.06 -80.55
CA GLY A 389 -23.50 71.72 -80.56
C GLY A 389 -23.00 71.26 -81.95
N LEU A 390 -23.90 70.71 -82.77
CA LEU A 390 -23.62 70.39 -84.18
C LEU A 390 -23.42 71.64 -85.05
N LEU A 391 -24.19 72.72 -84.84
CA LEU A 391 -24.02 74.00 -85.55
C LEU A 391 -22.67 74.66 -85.20
N LEU A 392 -22.26 74.58 -83.93
CA LEU A 392 -20.94 75.06 -83.49
C LEU A 392 -19.80 74.22 -84.11
N TYR A 393 -19.96 72.89 -84.18
CA TYR A 393 -18.97 72.01 -84.78
C TYR A 393 -18.83 72.22 -86.29
N GLU A 394 -19.93 72.45 -87.02
CA GLU A 394 -19.89 72.80 -88.45
C GLU A 394 -19.30 74.20 -88.70
N GLN A 395 -19.54 75.18 -87.82
CA GLN A 395 -18.89 76.50 -87.91
C GLN A 395 -17.38 76.43 -87.67
N ILE A 396 -16.92 75.60 -86.73
CA ILE A 396 -15.49 75.38 -86.49
C ILE A 396 -14.84 74.65 -87.67
N ARG A 397 -15.51 73.62 -88.21
CA ARG A 397 -15.01 72.83 -89.35
C ARG A 397 -14.94 73.62 -90.66
N SER A 398 -15.87 74.56 -90.89
CA SER A 398 -15.88 75.39 -92.11
C SER A 398 -14.90 76.57 -92.06
N LYS A 399 -14.53 77.05 -90.87
CA LYS A 399 -13.64 78.23 -90.72
C LYS A 399 -12.18 77.90 -90.41
N GLN A 400 -11.81 76.63 -90.24
CA GLN A 400 -10.42 76.20 -89.98
C GLN A 400 -9.75 77.04 -88.87
N VAL A 401 -10.40 77.13 -87.71
CA VAL A 401 -9.94 77.94 -86.57
C VAL A 401 -9.42 77.02 -85.47
N ASP A 402 -8.15 77.16 -85.09
CA ASP A 402 -7.47 76.29 -84.11
C ASP A 402 -7.84 76.57 -82.65
N THR A 403 -8.51 77.68 -82.33
CA THR A 403 -8.91 77.98 -80.94
C THR A 403 -10.23 78.73 -80.83
N VAL A 404 -11.16 78.20 -80.03
CA VAL A 404 -12.44 78.85 -79.70
C VAL A 404 -12.48 79.14 -78.20
N ARG A 405 -12.72 80.40 -77.82
CA ARG A 405 -13.04 80.80 -76.44
C ARG A 405 -14.55 80.89 -76.26
N ILE A 406 -15.10 80.01 -75.43
CA ILE A 406 -16.52 79.98 -75.07
C ILE A 406 -16.68 80.74 -73.75
N PHE A 407 -17.54 81.76 -73.74
CA PHE A 407 -17.90 82.48 -72.52
C PHE A 407 -19.28 82.02 -72.05
N THR A 408 -19.38 81.58 -70.80
CA THR A 408 -20.66 81.26 -70.16
C THR A 408 -21.26 82.52 -69.54
N ARG A 409 -22.47 82.89 -69.96
CA ARG A 409 -23.26 83.95 -69.33
C ARG A 409 -23.81 83.41 -68.00
N LYS A 410 -23.35 83.97 -66.87
CA LYS A 410 -24.00 83.76 -65.57
C LYS A 410 -25.31 84.56 -65.56
N ASN A 411 -26.42 83.88 -65.32
CA ASN A 411 -27.65 84.49 -64.84
C ASN A 411 -27.78 84.19 -63.34
#